data_AF-A0A7C3HRP0-F1
#
_entry.id   AF-A0A7C3HRP0-F1
#
_cell.length_a   1.000
_cell.length_b   1.000
_cell.length_c   1.000
_cell.angle_alpha   90.00
_cell.angle_beta   90.00
_cell.angle_gamma   90.00
#
_symmetry.space_group_name_H-M   'P 1'
#
loop_
_entity.id
_entity.type
_entity.pdbx_description
1 polymer ?
#
loop_
_entity_poly.entity_id
_entity_poly.type
_entity_poly.pdbx_seq_one_letter_code
_entity_poly.pdbx_strand_id
1 'polypeptide(L)' 'MALDPVCGMSVDRASAPAQAEVDGRTYYFCANGCREEFLAAPEKFLVDKLPPVHKD' A
#
# COMPACT_ATOMS: atom_id res chain seq x y z
N MET A 1 4.65 9.58 -4.87
CA MET A 1 3.35 9.05 -4.40
C MET A 1 3.34 7.52 -4.45
N ALA A 2 2.60 6.88 -3.54
CA ALA A 2 2.26 5.47 -3.53
C ALA A 2 0.73 5.34 -3.36
N LEU A 3 0.13 4.25 -3.85
CA LEU A 3 -1.28 3.98 -3.62
C LEU A 3 -1.40 3.05 -2.41
N ASP A 4 -2.28 3.41 -1.47
CA ASP A 4 -2.71 2.54 -0.40
C ASP A 4 -3.41 1.30 -1.01
N PRO A 5 -2.88 0.07 -0.83
CA PRO A 5 -3.46 -1.13 -1.44
C PRO A 5 -4.87 -1.46 -0.96
N VAL A 6 -5.29 -0.94 0.20
CA VAL A 6 -6.61 -1.22 0.80
C VAL A 6 -7.67 -0.30 0.23
N CYS A 7 -7.42 1.01 0.24
CA CYS A 7 -8.43 2.01 -0.13
C CYS A 7 -8.16 2.73 -1.47
N GLY A 8 -6.99 2.55 -2.07
CA GLY A 8 -6.58 3.22 -3.31
C GLY A 8 -6.18 4.69 -3.13
N MET A 9 -6.08 5.20 -1.90
CA MET A 9 -5.68 6.58 -1.63
C MET A 9 -4.22 6.80 -2.00
N SER A 10 -3.94 7.90 -2.72
CA SER A 10 -2.57 8.32 -3.02
C SER A 10 -1.94 8.98 -1.79
N VAL A 11 -0.80 8.46 -1.35
CA VAL A 11 -0.02 8.96 -0.21
C VAL A 11 1.40 9.36 -0.63
N ASP A 12 1.96 10.37 0.02
CA ASP A 12 3.39 10.65 -0.10
C ASP A 12 4.17 9.59 0.70
N ARG A 13 5.20 9.00 0.08
CA ARG A 13 6.03 7.96 0.73
C ARG A 13 6.88 8.54 1.85
N ALA A 14 7.31 9.80 1.74
CA ALA A 14 8.15 10.46 2.73
C ALA A 14 7.39 10.82 4.00
N SER A 15 6.06 10.96 3.93
CA SER A 15 5.19 11.34 5.04
C SER A 15 4.00 10.40 5.23
N ALA A 16 4.10 9.16 4.74
CA ALA A 16 3.02 8.19 4.84
C ALA A 16 2.72 7.92 6.33
N PRO A 17 1.45 8.02 6.77
CA PRO A 17 1.10 7.77 8.17
C PRO A 17 1.46 6.36 8.66
N ALA A 18 1.48 5.37 7.77
CA ALA A 18 1.89 4.01 8.09
C ALA A 18 2.55 3.32 6.89
N GLN A 19 3.41 2.33 7.18
CA GLN A 19 4.06 1.48 6.19
C GLN A 19 4.27 0.04 6.69
N ALA A 20 4.43 -0.90 5.78
CA ALA A 20 4.75 -2.30 6.09
C ALA A 20 5.61 -2.92 4.99
N GLU A 21 6.46 -3.87 5.34
CA GLU A 21 7.23 -4.66 4.38
C GLU A 21 6.64 -6.07 4.29
N VAL A 22 6.30 -6.49 3.06
CA VAL A 22 5.78 -7.83 2.74
C VAL A 22 6.47 -8.30 1.46
N ASP A 23 7.05 -9.51 1.47
CA ASP A 23 7.78 -10.09 0.34
C ASP A 23 8.89 -9.19 -0.24
N GLY A 24 9.62 -8.49 0.65
CA GLY A 24 10.69 -7.57 0.27
C GLY A 24 10.21 -6.29 -0.43
N ARG A 25 8.91 -5.99 -0.37
CA ARG A 25 8.30 -4.75 -0.90
C ARG A 25 7.73 -3.92 0.22
N THR A 26 8.03 -2.61 0.22
CA THR A 26 7.42 -1.65 1.14
C THR A 26 6.10 -1.13 0.57
N TYR A 27 5.04 -1.25 1.38
CA TYR A 27 3.71 -0.71 1.13
C TYR A 27 3.46 0.48 2.06
N TYR A 28 2.71 1.47 1.56
CA TYR A 28 2.41 2.73 2.25
C TYR A 28 0.90 2.89 2.38
N PHE A 29 0.46 3.41 3.52
CA PHE A 29 -0.96 3.44 3.89
C PHE A 29 -1.37 4.83 4.36
N CYS A 30 -2.62 5.21 4.10
CA CYS A 30 -3.18 6.49 4.53
C CYS A 30 -3.47 6.53 6.03
N ALA A 31 -3.57 5.37 6.68
CA ALA A 31 -3.81 5.24 8.11
C ALA A 31 -3.33 3.87 8.64
N ASN A 32 -3.18 3.75 9.96
CA ASN A 32 -2.87 2.48 10.62
C ASN A 32 -3.93 1.39 10.37
N GLY A 33 -5.22 1.77 10.28
CA GLY A 33 -6.30 0.81 10.01
C GLY A 33 -6.11 0.08 8.67
N CYS A 34 -5.74 0.81 7.60
CA CYS A 34 -5.45 0.20 6.30
C CYS A 34 -4.21 -0.71 6.37
N ARG A 35 -3.16 -0.33 7.12
CA ARG A 35 -2.00 -1.21 7.35
C ARG A 35 -2.40 -2.51 8.06
N GLU A 36 -3.23 -2.43 9.10
CA GLU A 36 -3.68 -3.59 9.88
C GLU A 36 -4.55 -4.52 9.03
N GLU A 37 -5.49 -3.97 8.27
CA GLU A 37 -6.34 -4.74 7.34
C GLU A 37 -5.49 -5.43 6.26
N PHE A 38 -4.51 -4.72 5.71
CA PHE A 38 -3.56 -5.28 4.75
C PHE A 38 -2.76 -6.44 5.35
N LEU A 39 -2.18 -6.28 6.54
CA LEU A 39 -1.38 -7.31 7.19
C LEU A 39 -2.20 -8.54 7.61
N ALA A 40 -3.50 -8.39 7.84
CA ALA A 40 -4.39 -9.50 8.16
C ALA A 40 -4.62 -10.45 6.97
N ALA A 41 -4.58 -9.94 5.73
CA ALA A 41 -4.72 -10.75 4.53
C ALA A 41 -4.04 -10.10 3.30
N PRO A 42 -2.71 -10.03 3.23
CA PRO A 42 -1.99 -9.29 2.19
C PRO A 42 -2.34 -9.77 0.78
N GLU A 43 -2.47 -11.08 0.59
CA GLU A 43 -2.80 -11.71 -0.69
C GLU A 43 -4.10 -11.17 -1.32
N LYS A 44 -5.07 -10.71 -0.51
CA LYS A 44 -6.32 -10.10 -0.99
C LYS A 44 -6.12 -8.74 -1.66
N PHE A 45 -5.07 -8.03 -1.29
CA PHE A 45 -4.76 -6.69 -1.78
C PHE A 45 -3.64 -6.70 -2.83
N LEU A 46 -2.92 -7.82 -2.95
CA LEU A 46 -1.81 -8.00 -3.90
C LEU A 46 -2.22 -8.63 -5.24
N VAL A 47 -3.50 -8.96 -5.43
CA VAL A 47 -4.05 -9.48 -6.70
C VAL A 47 -4.10 -8.39 -7.78
N ASP A 48 -3.12 -8.36 -8.68
CA ASP A 48 -3.07 -7.74 -10.04
C ASP A 48 -3.78 -6.38 -10.28
N LYS A 49 -4.05 -5.61 -9.22
CA LYS A 49 -4.82 -4.36 -9.24
C LYS A 49 -4.03 -3.14 -8.79
N LEU A 50 -2.71 -3.26 -8.66
CA LEU A 50 -1.84 -2.10 -8.71
C LEU A 50 -1.14 -2.13 -10.07
N PRO A 51 -1.68 -1.46 -11.11
CA PRO A 51 -0.87 -1.20 -12.30
C PRO A 51 0.43 -0.52 -11.85
N PRO A 52 1.57 -0.79 -12.49
CA PRO A 52 2.79 -0.05 -12.23
C PRO A 52 2.49 1.45 -12.36
N VAL A 53 2.42 2.15 -11.24
CA VAL A 53 2.20 3.58 -11.22
C VAL A 53 3.49 4.23 -11.76
N HIS A 54 3.36 4.71 -13.00
CA HIS A 54 4.28 5.43 -13.89
C HIS A 54 5.26 4.58 -14.73
N LYS A 55 4.88 4.33 -15.99
CA LYS A 55 5.78 4.54 -17.14
C LYS A 55 5.46 5.93 -17.69
N ASP A 56 6.36 6.88 -17.45
CA ASP A 56 6.73 8.06 -18.26
C ASP A 56 7.63 8.96 -17.40
#